data_AF-U9SSS2-F1
#
_entry.id   AF-U9SSS2-F1
#
_cell.length_a   1.000
_cell.length_b   1.000
_cell.length_c   1.000
_cell.angle_alpha   90.00
_cell.angle_beta   90.00
_cell.angle_gamma   90.00
#
_symmetry.space_group_name_H-M   'P 1'
#
loop_
_entity.id
_entity.type
_entity.pdbx_description
1 polymer ?
#
loop_
_entity_poly.entity_id
_entity_poly.type
_entity_poly.pdbx_seq_one_letter_code
_entity_poly.pdbx_strand_id
1 'polypeptide(L)'
;IQSSGSGKTRLVGELRTKGTYILYICERHESSSGYPVSTPYVQKILETIRDYKFGALLSIAIKEIKNKNWSAEEFWNIQIKDDHKAECNDFWRSVFKSLLQQKKLSSDYNNENFVKKLFPDTEISIVCCIDEAHELLTKTKDDKTYFVQWRRQIREISWAGFFNILLSTNGKVGNFLPPVTKDTSSARSHDFVIFPAYLDVNTMDVLAPLAENVGKEYDYKRVVYLGIPLWGSLAQAGVSLINLVHLASQKIRNFSKKNNDHLANLACMACSLSLEVSPRIAEVDSLIASHMATALGVSLDRTSILCTYPSDTILASGALKGIIDVGWENCLDTLLELFSRGVVEAGERGELVNRILFSKAYADAVKECFPSSPLTYLQKVPLKSFLKSLLCEEIDGLDELLKRMGIDEAEIGFNHWTSLLATNQDYVKSGGMKFLSENLVIEAYHRHTAFKMPLGFPVIDHIIPFKYNAGYGIISIQNKNAKKTTFGAKDISSLIQPLNSFGEWKKDYKILGIYIDLGLDRVKAVEPKAELKSRNVPQTRSKNKNNEDKKDEKNDYDQIIHIQGVGSFKCCDDEISKRLSKILFTRPWPLDTQWSKFDEKTDLEREDAIKTFLPLVFKQKQSLVDKWQLI
;
A
#
# COMPACT_ATOMS: atom_id res chain seq x y z
N ILE A 1 -10.31 -4.01 9.27
CA ILE A 1 -10.77 -3.44 7.97
C ILE A 1 -9.64 -3.61 6.99
N GLN A 2 -9.91 -4.19 5.82
CA GLN A 2 -8.90 -4.40 4.79
C GLN A 2 -9.53 -4.33 3.40
N SER A 3 -8.75 -3.88 2.42
CA SER A 3 -9.12 -3.87 1.01
C SER A 3 -9.53 -5.26 0.48
N SER A 4 -10.24 -5.28 -0.64
CA SER A 4 -10.56 -6.52 -1.37
C SER A 4 -9.28 -7.28 -1.74
N GLY A 5 -9.33 -8.62 -1.73
CA GLY A 5 -8.18 -9.45 -2.14
C GLY A 5 -7.08 -9.67 -1.09
N SER A 6 -7.21 -9.07 0.09
CA SER A 6 -6.28 -9.25 1.23
C SER A 6 -6.40 -10.59 1.96
N GLY A 7 -7.40 -11.43 1.66
CA GLY A 7 -7.54 -12.73 2.30
C GLY A 7 -8.19 -12.73 3.70
N LYS A 8 -8.97 -11.69 4.07
CA LYS A 8 -9.73 -11.61 5.34
C LYS A 8 -10.42 -12.91 5.76
N THR A 9 -11.22 -13.49 4.86
CA THR A 9 -11.95 -14.74 5.08
C THR A 9 -10.99 -15.90 5.36
N ARG A 10 -9.88 -15.98 4.62
CA ARG A 10 -8.86 -17.02 4.83
C ARG A 10 -8.20 -16.86 6.20
N LEU A 11 -7.84 -15.63 6.58
CA LEU A 11 -7.21 -15.34 7.85
C LEU A 11 -8.08 -15.75 9.05
N VAL A 12 -9.37 -15.41 9.05
CA VAL A 12 -10.29 -15.89 10.08
C VAL A 12 -10.42 -17.41 10.01
N GLY A 13 -10.49 -17.96 8.80
CA GLY A 13 -10.47 -19.40 8.56
C GLY A 13 -9.33 -20.11 9.28
N GLU A 14 -8.11 -19.55 9.33
CA GLU A 14 -6.94 -20.19 9.93
C GLU A 14 -7.12 -20.56 11.41
N LEU A 15 -8.05 -19.91 12.13
CA LEU A 15 -8.37 -20.26 13.52
C LEU A 15 -8.83 -21.73 13.67
N ARG A 16 -9.41 -22.32 12.62
CA ARG A 16 -9.80 -23.75 12.61
C ARG A 16 -8.64 -24.70 12.84
N THR A 17 -7.42 -24.32 12.42
CA THR A 17 -6.20 -25.13 12.61
C THR A 17 -5.78 -25.21 14.08
N LYS A 18 -6.32 -24.33 14.94
CA LYS A 18 -6.15 -24.33 16.39
C LYS A 18 -7.30 -25.04 17.11
N GLY A 19 -8.20 -25.70 16.38
CA GLY A 19 -9.38 -26.37 16.93
C GLY A 19 -10.56 -25.43 17.21
N THR A 20 -10.47 -24.16 16.83
CA THR A 20 -11.57 -23.19 17.02
C THR A 20 -12.62 -23.35 15.93
N TYR A 21 -13.88 -23.53 16.32
CA TYR A 21 -15.01 -23.56 15.40
C TYR A 21 -15.42 -22.15 14.99
N ILE A 22 -15.50 -21.90 13.69
CA ILE A 22 -15.85 -20.58 13.17
C ILE A 22 -17.27 -20.64 12.61
N LEU A 23 -18.23 -19.98 13.26
CA LEU A 23 -19.57 -19.76 12.73
C LEU A 23 -19.52 -18.53 11.82
N TYR A 24 -19.44 -18.75 10.51
CA TYR A 24 -19.27 -17.71 9.50
C TYR A 24 -20.60 -17.31 8.87
N ILE A 25 -20.95 -16.03 9.00
CA ILE A 25 -22.18 -15.43 8.49
C ILE A 25 -21.79 -14.35 7.48
N CYS A 26 -21.93 -14.63 6.19
CA CYS A 26 -21.67 -13.69 5.11
C CYS A 26 -22.98 -13.06 4.64
N GLU A 27 -23.13 -11.75 4.89
CA GLU A 27 -24.18 -10.93 4.29
C GLU A 27 -23.71 -10.53 2.90
N ARG A 28 -24.08 -11.29 1.88
CA ARG A 28 -23.81 -10.93 0.49
C ARG A 28 -25.10 -11.01 -0.29
N HIS A 29 -25.31 -10.08 -1.21
CA HIS A 29 -26.46 -10.14 -2.12
C HIS A 29 -26.44 -11.46 -2.91
N GLU A 30 -27.58 -12.15 -3.05
CA GLU A 30 -27.67 -13.49 -3.66
C GLU A 30 -27.17 -13.53 -5.12
N SER A 31 -27.22 -12.41 -5.83
CA SER A 31 -26.71 -12.28 -7.21
C SER A 31 -25.22 -11.91 -7.31
N SER A 32 -24.53 -11.71 -6.18
CA SER A 32 -23.10 -11.38 -6.18
C SER A 32 -22.25 -12.60 -6.50
N SER A 33 -21.31 -12.46 -7.43
CA SER A 33 -20.29 -13.48 -7.76
C SER A 33 -19.08 -13.47 -6.81
N GLY A 34 -19.15 -12.70 -5.72
CA GLY A 34 -18.06 -12.59 -4.76
C GLY A 34 -17.94 -13.83 -3.86
N TYR A 35 -16.75 -14.01 -3.30
CA TYR A 35 -16.42 -15.11 -2.40
C TYR A 35 -16.08 -14.57 -0.98
N PRO A 36 -16.51 -15.22 0.10
CA PRO A 36 -17.38 -16.41 0.11
C PRO A 36 -18.83 -16.07 -0.30
N VAL A 37 -19.57 -17.11 -0.66
CA VAL A 37 -21.00 -17.00 -1.01
C VAL A 37 -21.83 -16.56 0.19
N SER A 38 -23.01 -16.00 -0.08
CA SER A 38 -23.95 -15.58 0.97
C SER A 38 -24.39 -16.77 1.84
N THR A 39 -24.45 -16.57 3.15
CA THR A 39 -24.89 -17.62 4.07
C THR A 39 -26.38 -17.94 3.84
N PRO A 40 -26.77 -19.23 3.82
CA PRO A 40 -28.17 -19.62 3.77
C PRO A 40 -29.04 -18.88 4.79
N TYR A 41 -30.16 -18.32 4.33
CA TYR A 41 -31.10 -17.60 5.17
C TYR A 41 -30.51 -16.38 5.90
N VAL A 42 -29.44 -15.75 5.40
CA VAL A 42 -28.77 -14.64 6.08
C VAL A 42 -29.72 -13.51 6.49
N GLN A 43 -30.72 -13.16 5.67
CA GLN A 43 -31.72 -12.16 6.05
C GLN A 43 -32.50 -12.58 7.29
N LYS A 44 -32.91 -13.85 7.41
CA LYS A 44 -33.58 -14.36 8.61
C LYS A 44 -32.66 -14.34 9.83
N ILE A 45 -31.35 -14.56 9.64
CA ILE A 45 -30.35 -14.42 10.71
C ILE A 45 -30.33 -12.97 11.20
N LEU A 46 -30.28 -11.99 10.30
CA LEU A 46 -30.33 -10.56 10.67
C LEU A 46 -31.67 -10.16 11.31
N GLU A 47 -32.77 -10.74 10.88
CA GLU A 47 -34.07 -10.54 11.55
C GLU A 47 -34.07 -11.03 13.00
N THR A 48 -33.28 -12.05 13.34
CA THR A 48 -33.12 -12.43 14.76
C THR A 48 -32.40 -11.36 15.58
N ILE A 49 -31.52 -10.56 14.96
CA ILE A 49 -30.93 -9.38 15.61
C ILE A 49 -32.03 -8.34 15.86
N ARG A 50 -32.88 -8.09 14.86
CA ARG A 50 -34.05 -7.20 14.98
C ARG A 50 -34.95 -7.56 16.15
N ASP A 51 -35.26 -8.85 16.24
CA ASP A 51 -36.30 -9.37 17.10
C ASP A 51 -35.77 -9.79 18.49
N TYR A 52 -34.54 -9.39 18.83
CA TYR A 52 -33.84 -9.71 20.09
C TYR A 52 -33.73 -11.23 20.38
N LYS A 53 -33.46 -12.02 19.33
CA LYS A 53 -33.35 -13.49 19.38
C LYS A 53 -31.97 -14.02 18.97
N PHE A 54 -31.00 -13.15 18.70
CA PHE A 54 -29.69 -13.54 18.17
C PHE A 54 -28.91 -14.43 19.15
N GLY A 55 -28.93 -14.13 20.46
CA GLY A 55 -28.28 -14.97 21.47
C GLY A 55 -28.84 -16.39 21.53
N ALA A 56 -30.16 -16.55 21.35
CA ALA A 56 -30.81 -17.87 21.26
C ALA A 56 -30.49 -18.58 19.95
N LEU A 57 -30.42 -17.85 18.83
CA LEU A 57 -29.96 -18.40 17.56
C LEU A 57 -28.53 -18.98 17.70
N LEU A 58 -27.61 -18.21 18.28
CA LEU A 58 -26.23 -18.65 18.50
C LEU A 58 -26.14 -19.88 19.41
N SER A 59 -26.89 -19.92 20.52
CA SER A 59 -26.85 -21.07 21.43
C SER A 59 -27.34 -22.36 20.76
N ILE A 60 -28.38 -22.26 19.93
CA ILE A 60 -28.91 -23.38 19.15
C ILE A 60 -27.89 -23.81 18.09
N ALA A 61 -27.30 -22.87 17.35
CA ALA A 61 -26.28 -23.15 16.35
C ALA A 61 -25.09 -23.91 16.97
N ILE A 62 -24.60 -23.46 18.13
CA ILE A 62 -23.48 -24.10 18.84
C ILE A 62 -23.83 -25.53 19.28
N LYS A 63 -25.06 -25.75 19.78
CA LYS A 63 -25.54 -27.11 20.10
C LYS A 63 -25.61 -27.99 18.85
N GLU A 64 -26.12 -27.46 17.75
CA GLU A 64 -26.21 -28.20 16.48
C GLU A 64 -24.83 -28.59 15.95
N ILE A 65 -23.84 -27.70 16.02
CA ILE A 65 -22.44 -28.01 15.67
C ILE A 65 -21.96 -29.23 16.48
N LYS A 66 -22.20 -29.23 17.81
CA LYS A 66 -21.80 -30.34 18.68
C LYS A 66 -22.57 -31.62 18.39
N ASN A 67 -23.89 -31.54 18.16
CA ASN A 67 -24.76 -32.68 17.87
C ASN A 67 -24.38 -33.39 16.57
N LYS A 68 -23.92 -32.63 15.58
CA LYS A 68 -23.44 -33.16 14.30
C LYS A 68 -22.06 -33.82 14.40
N ASN A 69 -21.35 -33.60 15.51
CA ASN A 69 -20.03 -34.15 15.78
C ASN A 69 -18.98 -33.85 14.70
N TRP A 70 -19.05 -32.64 14.11
CA TRP A 70 -18.06 -32.16 13.16
C TRP A 70 -16.78 -31.69 13.87
N SER A 71 -15.64 -31.85 13.20
CA SER A 71 -14.42 -31.13 13.52
C SER A 71 -14.51 -29.65 13.10
N ALA A 72 -13.60 -28.81 13.62
CA ALA A 72 -13.52 -27.41 13.25
C ALA A 72 -13.23 -27.20 11.74
N GLU A 73 -12.43 -28.09 11.14
CA GLU A 73 -12.10 -28.05 9.72
C GLU A 73 -13.28 -28.43 8.83
N GLU A 74 -13.98 -29.52 9.16
CA GLU A 74 -15.19 -29.94 8.45
C GLU A 74 -16.25 -28.84 8.52
N PHE A 75 -16.51 -28.28 9.70
CA PHE A 75 -17.50 -27.23 9.87
C PHE A 75 -17.16 -25.97 9.06
N TRP A 76 -15.88 -25.59 8.98
CA TRP A 76 -15.44 -24.48 8.11
C TRP A 76 -15.71 -24.78 6.64
N ASN A 77 -15.32 -25.96 6.16
CA ASN A 77 -15.51 -26.37 4.78
C ASN A 77 -16.99 -26.38 4.39
N ILE A 78 -17.87 -26.86 5.28
CA ILE A 78 -19.33 -26.87 5.08
C ILE A 78 -19.89 -25.47 4.79
N GLN A 79 -19.36 -24.45 5.46
CA GLN A 79 -19.87 -23.08 5.33
C GLN A 79 -19.32 -22.33 4.12
N ILE A 80 -18.16 -22.74 3.59
CA ILE A 80 -17.35 -21.91 2.70
C ILE A 80 -17.19 -22.51 1.30
N LYS A 81 -17.28 -23.83 1.15
CA LYS A 81 -17.15 -24.50 -0.15
C LYS A 81 -18.51 -24.82 -0.76
N ASP A 82 -18.62 -24.64 -2.08
CA ASP A 82 -19.88 -24.80 -2.80
C ASP A 82 -20.39 -26.25 -2.85
N ASP A 83 -19.50 -27.24 -2.76
CA ASP A 83 -19.82 -28.68 -2.72
C ASP A 83 -20.65 -29.06 -1.48
N HIS A 84 -20.52 -28.32 -0.38
CA HIS A 84 -21.26 -28.55 0.86
C HIS A 84 -22.52 -27.67 1.02
N LYS A 85 -22.97 -27.00 -0.05
CA LYS A 85 -24.11 -26.07 0.01
C LYS A 85 -25.40 -26.71 0.56
N ALA A 86 -25.66 -27.98 0.27
CA ALA A 86 -26.83 -28.69 0.80
C ALA A 86 -26.74 -28.90 2.32
N GLU A 87 -25.57 -29.32 2.81
CA GLU A 87 -25.30 -29.54 4.23
C GLU A 87 -25.38 -28.24 5.04
N CYS A 88 -24.86 -27.14 4.48
CA CYS A 88 -24.97 -25.81 5.09
C CYS A 88 -26.44 -25.34 5.19
N ASN A 89 -27.23 -25.57 4.14
CA ASN A 89 -28.67 -25.26 4.15
C ASN A 89 -29.40 -26.08 5.22
N ASP A 90 -29.11 -27.38 5.32
CA ASP A 90 -29.73 -28.27 6.30
C ASP A 90 -29.35 -27.90 7.74
N PHE A 91 -28.11 -27.49 7.97
CA PHE A 91 -27.66 -26.94 9.25
C PHE A 91 -28.51 -25.74 9.67
N TRP A 92 -28.58 -24.70 8.84
CA TRP A 92 -29.36 -23.50 9.18
C TRP A 92 -30.86 -23.79 9.28
N ARG A 93 -31.39 -24.69 8.45
CA ARG A 93 -32.78 -25.13 8.54
C ARG A 93 -33.09 -25.83 9.86
N SER A 94 -32.18 -26.67 10.35
CA SER A 94 -32.28 -27.31 11.67
C SER A 94 -32.28 -26.26 12.77
N VAL A 95 -31.35 -25.30 12.72
CA VAL A 95 -31.25 -24.20 13.68
C VAL A 95 -32.54 -23.38 13.74
N PHE A 96 -33.09 -22.95 12.60
CA PHE A 96 -34.34 -22.19 12.58
C PHE A 96 -35.55 -23.00 13.02
N LYS A 97 -35.63 -24.29 12.67
CA LYS A 97 -36.70 -25.18 13.13
C LYS A 97 -36.69 -25.28 14.66
N SER A 98 -35.52 -25.48 15.25
CA SER A 98 -35.33 -25.52 16.71
C SER A 98 -35.67 -24.18 17.37
N LEU A 99 -35.30 -23.05 16.74
CA LEU A 99 -35.61 -21.72 17.25
C LEU A 99 -37.12 -21.45 17.28
N LEU A 100 -37.87 -21.86 16.25
CA LEU A 100 -39.32 -21.71 16.17
C LEU A 100 -40.07 -22.60 17.17
N GLN A 101 -39.51 -23.75 17.53
CA GLN A 101 -40.12 -24.70 18.47
C GLN A 101 -39.94 -24.30 19.95
N GLN A 102 -39.07 -23.33 20.26
CA GLN A 102 -38.88 -22.86 21.63
C GLN A 102 -40.11 -22.08 22.12
N LYS A 103 -40.86 -22.66 23.07
CA LYS A 103 -41.97 -21.98 23.78
C LYS A 103 -41.49 -20.84 24.70
N LYS A 104 -40.22 -20.87 25.13
CA LYS A 104 -39.55 -19.84 25.94
C LYS A 104 -38.10 -19.74 25.46
N LEU A 105 -37.57 -18.53 25.25
CA LEU A 105 -36.17 -18.35 24.84
C LEU A 105 -35.24 -19.01 25.88
N SER A 106 -34.32 -19.87 25.43
CA SER A 106 -33.32 -20.46 26.32
C SER A 106 -32.50 -19.37 27.00
N SER A 107 -32.27 -19.47 28.31
CA SER A 107 -31.39 -18.56 29.06
C SER A 107 -29.90 -18.92 28.94
N ASP A 108 -29.54 -19.80 28.00
CA ASP A 108 -28.17 -20.32 27.85
C ASP A 108 -27.16 -19.22 27.55
N TYR A 109 -27.59 -18.09 26.96
CA TYR A 109 -26.73 -16.94 26.69
C TYR A 109 -26.12 -16.33 27.97
N ASN A 110 -26.80 -16.43 29.12
CA ASN A 110 -26.29 -15.94 30.41
C ASN A 110 -25.42 -16.97 31.18
N ASN A 111 -25.20 -18.17 30.65
CA ASN A 111 -24.43 -19.22 31.33
C ASN A 111 -22.97 -19.21 30.86
N GLU A 112 -22.07 -18.69 31.68
CA GLU A 112 -20.63 -18.55 31.37
C GLU A 112 -19.97 -19.86 30.91
N ASN A 113 -20.37 -20.99 31.49
CA ASN A 113 -19.80 -22.30 31.19
C ASN A 113 -20.48 -23.02 30.02
N PHE A 114 -21.45 -22.40 29.34
CA PHE A 114 -22.20 -23.03 28.25
C PHE A 114 -21.29 -23.58 27.15
N VAL A 115 -20.40 -22.74 26.60
CA VAL A 115 -19.49 -23.13 25.52
C VAL A 115 -18.45 -24.13 26.02
N LYS A 116 -17.82 -23.87 27.17
CA LYS A 116 -16.83 -24.79 27.78
C LYS A 116 -17.38 -26.18 28.08
N LYS A 117 -18.66 -26.30 28.47
CA LYS A 117 -19.29 -27.61 28.69
C LYS A 117 -19.42 -28.43 27.39
N LEU A 118 -19.63 -27.77 26.26
CA LEU A 118 -19.74 -28.44 24.95
C LEU A 118 -18.36 -28.71 24.31
N PHE A 119 -17.39 -27.83 24.61
CA PHE A 119 -16.04 -27.83 24.05
C PHE A 119 -15.00 -27.55 25.16
N PRO A 120 -14.69 -28.56 26.00
CA PRO A 120 -13.85 -28.38 27.20
C PRO A 120 -12.36 -28.19 26.89
N ASP A 121 -11.89 -28.66 25.74
CA ASP A 121 -10.45 -28.83 25.44
C ASP A 121 -9.80 -27.62 24.76
N THR A 122 -10.55 -26.53 24.53
CA THR A 122 -10.07 -25.35 23.79
C THR A 122 -10.29 -24.07 24.58
N GLU A 123 -9.26 -23.22 24.65
CA GLU A 123 -9.35 -21.92 25.31
C GLU A 123 -10.30 -20.96 24.57
N ILE A 124 -10.22 -20.97 23.23
CA ILE A 124 -11.15 -20.30 22.32
C ILE A 124 -11.86 -21.37 21.49
N SER A 125 -13.07 -21.73 21.89
CA SER A 125 -13.82 -22.82 21.27
C SER A 125 -14.61 -22.37 20.06
N ILE A 126 -15.28 -21.20 20.15
CA ILE A 126 -16.20 -20.72 19.11
C ILE A 126 -15.90 -19.26 18.76
N VAL A 127 -15.82 -18.97 17.46
CA VAL A 127 -15.78 -17.61 16.93
C VAL A 127 -16.97 -17.39 16.00
N CYS A 128 -17.83 -16.41 16.32
CA CYS A 128 -18.86 -15.95 15.40
C CYS A 128 -18.29 -14.83 14.53
N CYS A 129 -18.25 -15.04 13.23
CA CYS A 129 -17.74 -14.07 12.27
C CYS A 129 -18.90 -13.55 11.40
N ILE A 130 -19.16 -12.24 11.42
CA ILE A 130 -20.09 -11.59 10.48
C ILE A 130 -19.25 -10.88 9.42
N ASP A 131 -19.32 -11.36 8.20
CA ASP A 131 -18.68 -10.76 7.03
C ASP A 131 -19.64 -9.83 6.29
N GLU A 132 -19.05 -8.85 5.60
CA GLU A 132 -19.73 -7.66 5.07
C GLU A 132 -20.57 -6.96 6.15
N ALA A 133 -20.02 -6.87 7.36
CA ALA A 133 -20.70 -6.35 8.54
C ALA A 133 -21.26 -4.94 8.36
N HIS A 134 -20.88 -4.20 7.32
CA HIS A 134 -21.40 -2.84 7.05
C HIS A 134 -22.90 -2.83 6.82
N GLU A 135 -23.48 -3.96 6.44
CA GLU A 135 -24.93 -4.16 6.33
C GLU A 135 -25.63 -4.05 7.69
N LEU A 136 -24.93 -4.31 8.80
CA LEU A 136 -25.47 -4.08 10.15
C LEU A 136 -25.72 -2.59 10.44
N LEU A 137 -25.16 -1.68 9.63
CA LEU A 137 -25.35 -0.24 9.81
C LEU A 137 -26.64 0.27 9.18
N THR A 138 -27.36 -0.59 8.46
CA THR A 138 -28.68 -0.27 7.89
C THR A 138 -29.67 0.03 9.00
N LYS A 139 -30.41 1.13 8.85
CA LYS A 139 -31.43 1.56 9.81
C LYS A 139 -32.63 0.62 9.76
N THR A 140 -33.09 0.21 10.94
CA THR A 140 -34.37 -0.47 11.12
C THR A 140 -35.52 0.55 11.12
N LYS A 141 -36.77 0.05 11.09
CA LYS A 141 -37.99 0.89 11.16
C LYS A 141 -38.04 1.80 12.40
N ASP A 142 -37.32 1.44 13.47
CA ASP A 142 -37.27 2.17 14.74
C ASP A 142 -36.10 3.19 14.80
N ASP A 143 -35.53 3.56 13.66
CA ASP A 143 -34.38 4.46 13.49
C ASP A 143 -33.07 4.02 14.19
N LYS A 144 -33.03 2.78 14.70
CA LYS A 144 -31.83 2.11 15.24
C LYS A 144 -31.19 1.23 14.19
N THR A 145 -29.87 1.11 14.17
CA THR A 145 -29.17 0.16 13.29
C THR A 145 -29.18 -1.25 13.86
N TYR A 146 -29.09 -2.27 13.00
CA TYR A 146 -28.91 -3.67 13.44
C TYR A 146 -27.68 -3.83 14.34
N PHE A 147 -26.61 -3.07 14.06
CA PHE A 147 -25.40 -3.08 14.85
C PHE A 147 -25.63 -2.69 16.32
N VAL A 148 -26.43 -1.67 16.59
CA VAL A 148 -26.75 -1.26 17.97
C VAL A 148 -27.54 -2.36 18.69
N GLN A 149 -28.47 -3.00 18.01
CA GLN A 149 -29.27 -4.10 18.58
C GLN A 149 -28.44 -5.36 18.79
N TRP A 150 -27.54 -5.67 17.85
CA TRP A 150 -26.58 -6.76 17.94
C TRP A 150 -25.65 -6.57 19.14
N ARG A 151 -25.05 -5.39 19.30
CA ARG A 151 -24.19 -5.05 20.45
C ARG A 151 -24.90 -5.27 21.78
N ARG A 152 -26.18 -4.90 21.89
CA ARG A 152 -26.98 -5.06 23.11
C ARG A 152 -27.18 -6.53 23.47
N GLN A 153 -27.43 -7.38 22.47
CA GLN A 153 -27.63 -8.81 22.68
C GLN A 153 -26.31 -9.53 22.98
N ILE A 154 -25.23 -9.22 22.27
CA ILE A 154 -23.91 -9.81 22.54
C ILE A 154 -23.43 -9.45 23.95
N ARG A 155 -23.77 -8.26 24.46
CA ARG A 155 -23.48 -7.87 25.85
C ARG A 155 -24.10 -8.80 26.90
N GLU A 156 -25.23 -9.42 26.58
CA GLU A 156 -25.91 -10.36 27.48
C GLU A 156 -25.29 -11.76 27.40
N ILE A 157 -24.38 -12.01 26.45
CA ILE A 157 -23.68 -13.29 26.33
C ILE A 157 -22.48 -13.31 27.27
N SER A 158 -22.48 -14.22 28.24
CA SER A 158 -21.40 -14.36 29.24
C SER A 158 -20.43 -15.52 28.96
N TRP A 159 -20.50 -16.15 27.79
CA TRP A 159 -19.77 -17.38 27.47
C TRP A 159 -18.24 -17.23 27.51
N ALA A 160 -17.58 -18.06 28.31
CA ALA A 160 -16.14 -18.23 28.27
C ALA A 160 -15.72 -19.03 27.02
N GLY A 161 -14.70 -18.55 26.31
CA GLY A 161 -14.18 -19.19 25.08
C GLY A 161 -14.96 -18.85 23.80
N PHE A 162 -15.76 -17.77 23.82
CA PHE A 162 -16.52 -17.27 22.68
C PHE A 162 -16.09 -15.85 22.27
N PHE A 163 -15.90 -15.62 20.97
CA PHE A 163 -15.57 -14.31 20.43
C PHE A 163 -16.46 -13.95 19.24
N ASN A 164 -16.67 -12.64 19.04
CA ASN A 164 -17.31 -12.12 17.84
C ASN A 164 -16.31 -11.30 17.02
N ILE A 165 -16.28 -11.55 15.72
CA ILE A 165 -15.45 -10.81 14.75
C ILE A 165 -16.38 -10.21 13.70
N LEU A 166 -16.21 -8.91 13.43
CA LEU A 166 -16.87 -8.22 12.33
C LEU A 166 -15.85 -7.98 11.22
N LEU A 167 -16.07 -8.59 10.05
CA LEU A 167 -15.29 -8.33 8.85
C LEU A 167 -16.06 -7.36 7.96
N SER A 168 -15.35 -6.37 7.43
CA SER A 168 -15.92 -5.45 6.45
C SER A 168 -14.82 -4.92 5.54
N THR A 169 -15.21 -4.71 4.28
CA THR A 169 -14.43 -3.96 3.28
C THR A 169 -14.70 -2.46 3.35
N ASN A 170 -15.76 -2.02 4.02
CA ASN A 170 -16.11 -0.61 4.14
C ASN A 170 -15.10 0.13 5.05
N GLY A 171 -14.55 1.23 4.55
CA GLY A 171 -13.60 2.07 5.27
C GLY A 171 -14.17 2.75 6.52
N LYS A 172 -15.51 2.87 6.63
CA LYS A 172 -16.19 3.60 7.72
C LYS A 172 -16.10 2.90 9.09
N VAL A 173 -14.90 2.84 9.67
CA VAL A 173 -14.64 2.37 11.05
C VAL A 173 -15.56 3.09 12.04
N GLY A 174 -15.74 4.41 11.84
CA GLY A 174 -16.56 5.29 12.66
C GLY A 174 -18.05 4.93 12.69
N ASN A 175 -18.53 4.04 11.82
CA ASN A 175 -19.91 3.60 11.88
C ASN A 175 -20.14 2.45 12.88
N PHE A 176 -19.14 1.59 13.08
CA PHE A 176 -19.18 0.54 14.11
C PHE A 176 -18.66 1.06 15.46
N LEU A 177 -17.77 2.04 15.41
CA LEU A 177 -17.10 2.58 16.57
C LEU A 177 -17.05 4.11 16.43
N PRO A 178 -18.19 4.80 16.61
CA PRO A 178 -18.24 6.25 16.44
C PRO A 178 -17.25 6.96 17.36
N PRO A 179 -16.74 8.14 16.95
CA PRO A 179 -15.93 8.97 17.82
C PRO A 179 -16.62 9.16 19.16
N VAL A 180 -15.86 9.17 20.26
CA VAL A 180 -16.41 9.26 21.63
C VAL A 180 -17.42 10.40 21.74
N THR A 181 -17.17 11.52 21.08
CA THR A 181 -18.04 12.71 21.02
C THR A 181 -19.41 12.46 20.35
N LYS A 182 -19.47 11.56 19.36
CA LYS A 182 -20.69 11.16 18.62
C LYS A 182 -21.32 9.87 19.15
N ASP A 183 -20.61 9.10 19.98
CA ASP A 183 -21.16 7.88 20.57
C ASP A 183 -22.28 8.23 21.55
N THR A 184 -23.43 7.58 21.40
CA THR A 184 -24.65 7.91 22.14
C THR A 184 -24.47 7.69 23.65
N SER A 185 -25.17 8.47 24.46
CA SER A 185 -25.19 8.33 25.93
C SER A 185 -25.46 6.91 26.42
N SER A 186 -26.21 6.11 25.65
CA SER A 186 -26.50 4.70 25.97
C SER A 186 -25.31 3.73 25.85
N ALA A 187 -24.28 4.10 25.07
CA ALA A 187 -23.03 3.34 24.97
C ALA A 187 -22.02 3.73 26.06
N ARG A 188 -22.16 4.93 26.65
CA ARG A 188 -21.28 5.50 27.68
C ARG A 188 -21.66 5.12 29.12
N SER A 189 -22.80 4.48 29.34
CA SER A 189 -23.33 4.22 30.69
C SER A 189 -22.74 3.00 31.39
N HIS A 190 -21.76 2.33 30.80
CA HIS A 190 -21.15 1.10 31.33
C HIS A 190 -19.64 1.09 31.05
N ASP A 191 -18.85 0.61 32.00
CA ASP A 191 -17.38 0.50 31.92
C ASP A 191 -16.95 -0.61 30.93
N PHE A 192 -17.02 -0.33 29.62
CA PHE A 192 -16.43 -1.20 28.61
C PHE A 192 -15.02 -0.76 28.27
N VAL A 193 -14.09 -1.71 28.27
CA VAL A 193 -12.80 -1.56 27.60
C VAL A 193 -13.03 -1.89 26.13
N ILE A 194 -13.08 -0.87 25.27
CA ILE A 194 -13.10 -1.10 23.82
C ILE A 194 -11.67 -1.34 23.37
N PHE A 195 -11.38 -2.54 22.86
CA PHE A 195 -10.08 -2.84 22.26
C PHE A 195 -9.79 -1.90 21.08
N PRO A 196 -8.53 -1.48 20.86
CA PRO A 196 -8.16 -0.70 19.67
C PRO A 196 -8.52 -1.47 18.39
N ALA A 197 -8.78 -0.76 17.29
CA ALA A 197 -9.04 -1.40 16.01
C ALA A 197 -7.81 -2.25 15.63
N TYR A 198 -8.02 -3.55 15.43
CA TYR A 198 -6.95 -4.46 15.00
C TYR A 198 -6.73 -4.29 13.49
N LEU A 199 -5.59 -3.70 13.12
CA LEU A 199 -5.22 -3.39 11.73
C LEU A 199 -3.97 -4.16 11.28
N ASP A 200 -3.27 -4.80 12.21
CA ASP A 200 -2.05 -5.58 11.98
C ASP A 200 -2.36 -6.99 11.46
N VAL A 201 -2.90 -7.02 10.24
CA VAL A 201 -3.27 -8.25 9.51
C VAL A 201 -2.70 -8.22 8.10
N ASN A 202 -1.50 -7.66 7.95
CA ASN A 202 -0.86 -7.53 6.65
C ASN A 202 -0.56 -8.91 6.05
N THR A 203 -1.17 -9.21 4.90
CA THR A 203 -0.98 -10.45 4.12
C THR A 203 -0.16 -10.22 2.85
N MET A 204 0.42 -9.02 2.70
CA MET A 204 1.33 -8.73 1.60
C MET A 204 2.45 -9.76 1.55
N ASP A 205 2.72 -10.25 0.35
CA ASP A 205 3.79 -11.20 0.05
C ASP A 205 3.67 -12.55 0.78
N VAL A 206 2.52 -12.88 1.40
CA VAL A 206 2.32 -14.18 2.07
C VAL A 206 2.52 -15.36 1.12
N LEU A 207 2.32 -15.15 -0.18
CA LEU A 207 2.54 -16.16 -1.23
C LEU A 207 3.92 -16.08 -1.87
N ALA A 208 4.76 -15.10 -1.52
CA ALA A 208 6.11 -14.97 -2.08
C ALA A 208 7.00 -16.23 -1.88
N PRO A 209 6.91 -16.97 -0.76
CA PRO A 209 7.62 -18.24 -0.60
C PRO A 209 7.23 -19.31 -1.63
N LEU A 210 6.03 -19.26 -2.22
CA LEU A 210 5.63 -20.24 -3.24
C LEU A 210 6.46 -20.13 -4.54
N ALA A 211 7.27 -19.08 -4.67
CA ALA A 211 8.26 -18.95 -5.72
C ALA A 211 9.59 -19.70 -5.42
N GLU A 212 9.63 -20.61 -4.44
CA GLU A 212 10.83 -21.26 -3.85
C GLU A 212 11.80 -21.99 -4.80
N ASN A 213 11.53 -22.07 -6.11
CA ASN A 213 12.48 -22.57 -7.12
C ASN A 213 13.10 -21.48 -8.01
N VAL A 214 12.91 -20.20 -7.68
CA VAL A 214 13.41 -19.06 -8.44
C VAL A 214 14.72 -18.55 -7.85
N GLY A 215 15.83 -19.16 -8.26
CA GLY A 215 17.17 -18.71 -7.90
C GLY A 215 17.56 -17.44 -8.64
N LYS A 216 18.10 -16.45 -7.89
CA LYS A 216 19.11 -15.42 -8.23
C LYS A 216 19.00 -14.57 -9.52
N GLU A 217 18.09 -14.88 -10.43
CA GLU A 217 17.80 -14.17 -11.67
C GLU A 217 16.31 -13.81 -11.75
N TYR A 218 15.97 -12.83 -12.57
CA TYR A 218 14.59 -12.34 -12.73
C TYR A 218 13.67 -13.45 -13.25
N ASP A 219 12.80 -13.99 -12.38
CA ASP A 219 11.64 -14.77 -12.83
C ASP A 219 10.40 -13.89 -12.78
N TYR A 220 9.89 -13.62 -13.97
CA TYR A 220 8.60 -12.99 -14.21
C TYR A 220 7.45 -13.71 -13.47
N LYS A 221 7.59 -15.00 -13.12
CA LYS A 221 6.62 -15.72 -12.28
C LYS A 221 6.65 -15.32 -10.81
N ARG A 222 7.75 -14.76 -10.29
CA ARG A 222 7.80 -14.27 -8.89
C ARG A 222 6.91 -13.04 -8.70
N VAL A 223 6.79 -12.20 -9.73
CA VAL A 223 6.14 -10.88 -9.65
C VAL A 223 4.68 -10.94 -9.23
N VAL A 224 3.95 -11.99 -9.60
CA VAL A 224 2.54 -12.17 -9.24
C VAL A 224 2.34 -12.51 -7.76
N TYR A 225 3.40 -12.94 -7.07
CA TYR A 225 3.39 -13.25 -5.65
C TYR A 225 3.90 -12.10 -4.77
N LEU A 226 4.36 -11.00 -5.38
CA LEU A 226 4.85 -9.79 -4.71
C LEU A 226 3.71 -8.74 -4.65
N GLY A 227 2.92 -8.79 -3.57
CA GLY A 227 1.69 -8.02 -3.43
C GLY A 227 0.66 -8.70 -2.54
N ILE A 228 -0.60 -8.27 -2.65
CA ILE A 228 -1.70 -8.96 -1.96
C ILE A 228 -1.89 -10.38 -2.51
N PRO A 229 -2.40 -11.34 -1.72
CA PRO A 229 -2.50 -12.75 -2.12
C PRO A 229 -3.43 -13.01 -3.30
N LEU A 230 -4.33 -12.06 -3.65
CA LEU A 230 -5.25 -12.19 -4.78
C LEU A 230 -4.53 -12.53 -6.09
N TRP A 231 -3.44 -11.84 -6.40
CA TRP A 231 -2.78 -11.98 -7.70
C TRP A 231 -2.10 -13.35 -7.82
N GLY A 232 -1.35 -13.76 -6.80
CA GLY A 232 -0.71 -15.06 -6.75
C GLY A 232 -1.71 -16.22 -6.82
N SER A 233 -2.83 -16.09 -6.11
CA SER A 233 -3.90 -17.11 -6.13
C SER A 233 -4.53 -17.26 -7.51
N LEU A 234 -4.80 -16.15 -8.20
CA LEU A 234 -5.33 -16.18 -9.57
C LEU A 234 -4.30 -16.71 -10.57
N ALA A 235 -3.02 -16.38 -10.39
CA ALA A 235 -1.94 -16.92 -11.21
C ALA A 235 -1.82 -18.45 -11.05
N GLN A 236 -1.92 -18.98 -9.83
CA GLN A 236 -1.96 -20.42 -9.57
C GLN A 236 -3.17 -21.10 -10.21
N ALA A 237 -4.30 -20.40 -10.31
CA ALA A 237 -5.50 -20.85 -11.02
C ALA A 237 -5.37 -20.75 -12.57
N GLY A 238 -4.21 -20.34 -13.09
CA GLY A 238 -3.94 -20.29 -14.52
C GLY A 238 -4.30 -18.97 -15.22
N VAL A 239 -4.62 -17.90 -14.46
CA VAL A 239 -4.89 -16.58 -15.06
C VAL A 239 -3.59 -15.97 -15.56
N SER A 240 -3.57 -15.55 -16.83
CA SER A 240 -2.40 -14.94 -17.48
C SER A 240 -2.06 -13.57 -16.87
N LEU A 241 -0.78 -13.17 -16.92
CA LEU A 241 -0.36 -11.89 -16.34
C LEU A 241 -1.07 -10.68 -16.96
N ILE A 242 -1.32 -10.71 -18.26
CA ILE A 242 -2.05 -9.64 -18.97
C ILE A 242 -3.46 -9.47 -18.36
N ASN A 243 -4.14 -10.59 -18.10
CA ASN A 243 -5.48 -10.57 -17.51
C ASN A 243 -5.44 -10.14 -16.03
N LEU A 244 -4.39 -10.51 -15.29
CA LEU A 244 -4.18 -10.03 -13.91
C LEU A 244 -4.01 -8.51 -13.87
N VAL A 245 -3.14 -7.95 -14.72
CA VAL A 245 -2.92 -6.50 -14.81
C VAL A 245 -4.18 -5.78 -15.26
N HIS A 246 -4.92 -6.35 -16.21
CA HIS A 246 -6.22 -5.80 -16.64
C HIS A 246 -7.22 -5.76 -15.47
N LEU A 247 -7.36 -6.86 -14.73
CA LEU A 247 -8.21 -6.93 -13.56
C LEU A 247 -7.77 -5.96 -12.46
N ALA A 248 -6.46 -5.81 -12.24
CA ALA A 248 -5.92 -4.87 -11.28
C ALA A 248 -6.27 -3.42 -11.66
N SER A 249 -6.14 -3.07 -12.94
CA SER A 249 -6.54 -1.76 -13.46
C SER A 249 -8.04 -1.50 -13.28
N GLN A 250 -8.87 -2.51 -13.52
CA GLN A 250 -10.31 -2.43 -13.26
C GLN A 250 -10.58 -2.25 -11.75
N LYS A 251 -9.96 -3.05 -10.88
CA LYS A 251 -10.18 -3.00 -9.43
C LYS A 251 -9.77 -1.67 -8.82
N ILE A 252 -8.59 -1.14 -9.14
CA ILE A 252 -8.13 0.15 -8.59
C ILE A 252 -8.96 1.33 -9.08
N ARG A 253 -9.55 1.24 -10.29
CA ARG A 253 -10.48 2.23 -10.82
C ARG A 253 -11.93 1.99 -10.39
N ASN A 254 -12.20 0.99 -9.55
CA ASN A 254 -13.56 0.54 -9.21
C ASN A 254 -14.45 0.30 -10.44
N PHE A 255 -13.88 -0.31 -11.48
CA PHE A 255 -14.49 -0.58 -12.79
C PHE A 255 -14.99 0.67 -13.53
N SER A 256 -14.58 1.86 -13.10
CA SER A 256 -14.94 3.13 -13.74
C SER A 256 -14.28 3.26 -15.11
N LYS A 257 -15.13 3.47 -16.11
CA LYS A 257 -14.73 3.77 -17.50
C LYS A 257 -14.66 5.27 -17.78
N LYS A 258 -14.91 6.12 -16.78
CA LYS A 258 -14.94 7.57 -16.93
C LYS A 258 -13.51 8.12 -16.79
N ASN A 259 -13.10 8.96 -17.74
CA ASN A 259 -11.79 9.60 -17.71
C ASN A 259 -11.69 10.68 -16.63
N ASN A 260 -12.81 11.30 -16.26
CA ASN A 260 -12.90 12.36 -15.25
C ASN A 260 -13.35 11.84 -13.85
N ASP A 261 -13.19 10.54 -13.60
CA ASP A 261 -13.46 9.99 -12.28
C ASP A 261 -12.34 10.35 -11.30
N HIS A 262 -12.57 11.42 -10.53
CA HIS A 262 -11.58 11.97 -9.61
C HIS A 262 -11.03 10.94 -8.61
N LEU A 263 -11.86 10.05 -8.08
CA LEU A 263 -11.44 9.09 -7.06
C LEU A 263 -10.66 7.93 -7.67
N ALA A 264 -11.08 7.44 -8.84
CA ALA A 264 -10.31 6.46 -9.59
C ALA A 264 -8.95 7.00 -10.03
N ASN A 265 -8.90 8.24 -10.50
CA ASN A 265 -7.66 8.90 -10.90
C ASN A 265 -6.75 9.15 -9.69
N LEU A 266 -7.30 9.58 -8.53
CA LEU A 266 -6.54 9.68 -7.27
C LEU A 266 -5.96 8.33 -6.86
N ALA A 267 -6.74 7.26 -6.89
CA ALA A 267 -6.28 5.93 -6.52
C ALA A 267 -5.10 5.48 -7.37
N CYS A 268 -5.20 5.62 -8.70
CA CYS A 268 -4.12 5.26 -9.61
C CYS A 268 -2.85 6.09 -9.37
N MET A 269 -3.01 7.41 -9.17
CA MET A 269 -1.89 8.31 -8.90
C MET A 269 -1.25 8.05 -7.54
N ALA A 270 -2.05 7.80 -6.50
CA ALA A 270 -1.54 7.47 -5.17
C ALA A 270 -0.77 6.15 -5.14
N CYS A 271 -1.28 5.13 -5.85
CA CYS A 271 -0.61 3.85 -6.01
C CYS A 271 0.69 3.96 -6.82
N SER A 272 0.67 4.67 -7.95
CA SER A 272 1.83 4.74 -8.84
C SER A 272 2.90 5.73 -8.35
N LEU A 273 2.53 6.83 -7.69
CA LEU A 273 3.43 7.94 -7.34
C LEU A 273 3.73 8.07 -5.85
N SER A 274 3.23 7.15 -5.02
CA SER A 274 3.36 7.21 -3.56
C SER A 274 2.84 8.54 -2.99
N LEU A 275 1.61 8.94 -3.36
CA LEU A 275 0.98 10.13 -2.80
C LEU A 275 0.50 9.88 -1.37
N GLU A 276 0.71 10.87 -0.50
CA GLU A 276 0.17 10.86 0.86
C GLU A 276 -1.22 11.51 0.86
N VAL A 277 -2.22 10.72 1.26
CA VAL A 277 -3.63 11.14 1.33
C VAL A 277 -3.97 11.53 2.76
N SER A 278 -4.64 12.66 2.94
CA SER A 278 -5.00 13.16 4.28
C SER A 278 -5.89 12.16 5.03
N PRO A 279 -5.56 11.76 6.28
CA PRO A 279 -6.32 10.76 7.03
C PRO A 279 -7.76 11.14 7.42
N ARG A 280 -8.15 12.42 7.27
CA ARG A 280 -9.41 12.97 7.80
C ARG A 280 -10.47 13.28 6.73
N ILE A 281 -10.15 13.01 5.47
CA ILE A 281 -11.05 13.33 4.35
C ILE A 281 -12.01 12.17 4.06
N ALA A 282 -13.16 12.47 3.47
CA ALA A 282 -14.18 11.47 3.16
C ALA A 282 -13.73 10.45 2.09
N GLU A 283 -12.77 10.84 1.26
CA GLU A 283 -12.23 10.05 0.17
C GLU A 283 -11.48 8.81 0.68
N VAL A 284 -10.85 8.85 1.86
CA VAL A 284 -10.10 7.69 2.43
C VAL A 284 -10.98 6.46 2.57
N ASP A 285 -12.20 6.63 3.07
CA ASP A 285 -13.15 5.53 3.23
C ASP A 285 -13.43 4.84 1.88
N SER A 286 -13.57 5.66 0.84
CA SER A 286 -13.90 5.21 -0.51
C SER A 286 -12.68 4.58 -1.18
N LEU A 287 -11.48 5.10 -0.94
CA LEU A 287 -10.23 4.52 -1.41
C LEU A 287 -10.02 3.10 -0.86
N ILE A 288 -10.27 2.90 0.44
CA ILE A 288 -10.14 1.58 1.08
C ILE A 288 -11.22 0.61 0.58
N ALA A 289 -12.47 1.07 0.54
CA ALA A 289 -13.60 0.21 0.22
C ALA A 289 -13.63 -0.22 -1.25
N SER A 290 -13.29 0.69 -2.15
CA SER A 290 -13.60 0.54 -3.58
C SER A 290 -12.37 0.64 -4.49
N HIS A 291 -11.24 1.15 -4.01
CA HIS A 291 -10.06 1.41 -4.84
C HIS A 291 -8.78 0.73 -4.34
N MET A 292 -8.90 -0.33 -3.53
CA MET A 292 -7.79 -1.20 -3.11
C MET A 292 -6.78 -0.56 -2.13
N ALA A 293 -7.04 0.63 -1.58
CA ALA A 293 -6.15 1.21 -0.58
C ALA A 293 -6.13 0.37 0.71
N THR A 294 -4.96 0.31 1.35
CA THR A 294 -4.76 -0.43 2.60
C THR A 294 -4.85 0.52 3.79
N ALA A 295 -5.71 0.20 4.75
CA ALA A 295 -5.77 0.91 6.02
C ALA A 295 -4.57 0.50 6.90
N LEU A 296 -3.74 1.46 7.28
CA LEU A 296 -2.58 1.26 8.15
C LEU A 296 -2.88 1.55 9.62
N GLY A 297 -3.73 2.54 9.87
CA GLY A 297 -3.94 3.08 11.21
C GLY A 297 -5.30 3.74 11.34
N VAL A 298 -5.80 3.81 12.56
CA VAL A 298 -7.02 4.55 12.92
C VAL A 298 -6.69 5.33 14.19
N SER A 299 -7.00 6.62 14.19
CA SER A 299 -6.75 7.48 15.36
C SER A 299 -7.49 6.97 16.60
N LEU A 300 -6.97 7.26 17.80
CA LEU A 300 -7.61 6.86 19.07
C LEU A 300 -9.06 7.34 19.21
N ASP A 301 -9.36 8.55 18.71
CA ASP A 301 -10.70 9.14 18.68
C ASP A 301 -11.55 8.65 17.50
N ARG A 302 -10.98 7.82 16.61
CA ARG A 302 -11.61 7.15 15.46
C ARG A 302 -12.21 8.11 14.43
N THR A 303 -11.69 9.33 14.38
CA THR A 303 -12.10 10.34 13.39
C THR A 303 -11.26 10.31 12.12
N SER A 304 -10.11 9.60 12.16
CA SER A 304 -9.10 9.67 11.13
C SER A 304 -8.57 8.27 10.81
N ILE A 305 -8.39 7.95 9.53
CA ILE A 305 -7.90 6.66 9.04
C ILE A 305 -6.68 6.93 8.17
N LEU A 306 -5.53 6.37 8.56
CA LEU A 306 -4.35 6.40 7.73
C LEU A 306 -4.45 5.28 6.69
N CYS A 307 -4.35 5.63 5.41
CA CYS A 307 -4.32 4.66 4.33
C CYS A 307 -3.12 4.85 3.42
N THR A 308 -2.73 3.79 2.72
CA THR A 308 -1.65 3.81 1.73
C THR A 308 -1.88 2.78 0.64
N TYR A 309 -1.06 2.84 -0.41
CA TYR A 309 -0.87 1.75 -1.36
C TYR A 309 0.52 1.16 -1.12
N PRO A 310 0.62 -0.01 -0.45
CA PRO A 310 1.91 -0.67 -0.27
C PRO A 310 2.45 -1.13 -1.63
N SER A 311 3.74 -1.51 -1.67
CA SER A 311 4.39 -1.99 -2.90
C SER A 311 3.78 -3.32 -3.37
N ASP A 312 2.73 -3.22 -4.19
CA ASP A 312 2.02 -4.31 -4.85
C ASP A 312 2.25 -4.20 -6.36
N THR A 313 3.07 -5.09 -6.89
CA THR A 313 3.60 -4.93 -8.25
C THR A 313 2.52 -5.03 -9.33
N ILE A 314 1.50 -5.87 -9.11
CA ILE A 314 0.41 -6.08 -10.06
C ILE A 314 -0.61 -4.93 -9.98
N LEU A 315 -0.94 -4.49 -8.76
CA LEU A 315 -1.82 -3.34 -8.55
C LEU A 315 -1.20 -2.06 -9.11
N ALA A 316 0.09 -1.82 -8.86
CA ALA A 316 0.86 -0.70 -9.41
C ALA A 316 0.90 -0.71 -10.94
N SER A 317 1.13 -1.87 -11.55
CA SER A 317 1.04 -2.05 -13.00
C SER A 317 -0.34 -1.67 -13.54
N GLY A 318 -1.41 -2.16 -12.89
CA GLY A 318 -2.79 -1.80 -13.22
C GLY A 318 -3.10 -0.31 -13.04
N ALA A 319 -2.50 0.32 -12.02
CA ALA A 319 -2.62 1.75 -11.73
C ALA A 319 -1.96 2.61 -12.82
N LEU A 320 -0.71 2.30 -13.18
CA LEU A 320 0.02 3.00 -14.25
C LEU A 320 -0.68 2.82 -15.59
N LYS A 321 -1.15 1.60 -15.90
CA LYS A 321 -2.02 1.37 -17.06
C LYS A 321 -3.27 2.24 -17.01
N GLY A 322 -3.91 2.34 -15.86
CA GLY A 322 -5.10 3.15 -15.65
C GLY A 322 -4.88 4.66 -15.81
N ILE A 323 -3.69 5.17 -15.50
CA ILE A 323 -3.27 6.56 -15.79
C ILE A 323 -3.13 6.73 -17.31
N ILE A 324 -2.44 5.81 -17.97
CA ILE A 324 -2.14 5.89 -19.39
C ILE A 324 -3.40 5.78 -20.25
N ASP A 325 -4.32 4.86 -19.91
CA ASP A 325 -5.58 4.67 -20.63
C ASP A 325 -6.47 5.92 -20.56
N VAL A 326 -6.42 6.66 -19.44
CA VAL A 326 -7.21 7.88 -19.22
C VAL A 326 -6.51 9.15 -19.74
N GLY A 327 -5.19 9.14 -19.82
CA GLY A 327 -4.37 10.29 -20.18
C GLY A 327 -3.82 11.01 -18.96
N TRP A 328 -2.55 11.40 -19.04
CA TRP A 328 -1.85 12.12 -17.97
C TRP A 328 -2.52 13.46 -17.67
N GLU A 329 -3.09 14.12 -18.68
CA GLU A 329 -3.76 15.42 -18.58
C GLU A 329 -4.93 15.36 -17.59
N ASN A 330 -5.80 14.35 -17.73
CA ASN A 330 -6.95 14.13 -16.84
C ASN A 330 -6.51 13.81 -15.41
N CYS A 331 -5.46 13.00 -15.26
CA CYS A 331 -4.89 12.68 -13.94
C CYS A 331 -4.24 13.90 -13.27
N LEU A 332 -3.55 14.75 -14.04
CA LEU A 332 -2.94 15.98 -13.54
C LEU A 332 -3.98 17.04 -13.19
N ASP A 333 -5.06 17.16 -13.96
CA ASP A 333 -6.19 18.03 -13.62
C ASP A 333 -6.85 17.60 -12.31
N THR A 334 -7.04 16.29 -12.14
CA THR A 334 -7.53 15.71 -10.86
C THR A 334 -6.57 16.06 -9.72
N LEU A 335 -5.27 15.85 -9.90
CA LEU A 335 -4.27 16.12 -8.86
C LEU A 335 -4.24 17.61 -8.44
N LEU A 336 -4.34 18.53 -9.41
CA LEU A 336 -4.43 19.97 -9.15
C LEU A 336 -5.67 20.34 -8.32
N GLU A 337 -6.81 19.76 -8.67
CA GLU A 337 -8.05 19.95 -7.90
C GLU A 337 -7.89 19.44 -6.47
N LEU A 338 -7.32 18.25 -6.28
CA LEU A 338 -7.13 17.65 -4.97
C LEU A 338 -6.14 18.43 -4.09
N PHE A 339 -5.09 19.00 -4.69
CA PHE A 339 -4.22 19.94 -3.99
C PHE A 339 -4.96 21.19 -3.52
N SER A 340 -5.82 21.75 -4.37
CA SER A 340 -6.61 22.93 -3.99
C SER A 340 -7.59 22.65 -2.84
N ARG A 341 -7.98 21.39 -2.66
CA ARG A 341 -8.90 20.91 -1.62
C ARG A 341 -8.21 20.40 -0.34
N GLY A 342 -6.88 20.29 -0.31
CA GLY A 342 -6.13 19.72 0.83
C GLY A 342 -6.21 18.19 0.96
N VAL A 343 -6.66 17.49 -0.08
CA VAL A 343 -6.83 16.03 -0.07
C VAL A 343 -5.48 15.30 -0.09
N VAL A 344 -4.49 15.87 -0.80
CA VAL A 344 -3.13 15.34 -0.94
C VAL A 344 -2.14 16.33 -0.32
N GLU A 345 -1.11 15.81 0.35
CA GLU A 345 -0.06 16.64 0.97
C GLU A 345 0.66 17.50 -0.06
N ALA A 346 0.66 18.83 0.15
CA ALA A 346 1.24 19.79 -0.80
C ALA A 346 2.78 19.90 -0.74
N GLY A 347 3.46 19.10 0.12
CA GLY A 347 4.91 19.06 0.30
C GLY A 347 5.67 18.44 -0.89
N GLU A 348 6.99 18.62 -0.93
CA GLU A 348 7.94 18.00 -1.89
C GLU A 348 7.52 18.07 -3.38
N ARG A 349 6.93 19.17 -3.82
CA ARG A 349 6.28 19.28 -5.15
C ARG A 349 7.20 19.00 -6.33
N GLY A 350 8.44 19.49 -6.28
CA GLY A 350 9.38 19.19 -7.35
C GLY A 350 9.80 17.72 -7.36
N GLU A 351 9.81 17.07 -6.20
CA GLU A 351 10.01 15.62 -6.12
C GLU A 351 8.82 14.90 -6.74
N LEU A 352 7.59 15.31 -6.41
CA LEU A 352 6.40 14.75 -7.04
C LEU A 352 6.39 14.95 -8.57
N VAL A 353 6.72 16.14 -9.06
CA VAL A 353 6.84 16.39 -10.50
C VAL A 353 7.87 15.46 -11.12
N ASN A 354 9.01 15.25 -10.47
CA ASN A 354 10.00 14.31 -10.98
C ASN A 354 9.45 12.88 -11.01
N ARG A 355 8.77 12.40 -9.96
CA ARG A 355 8.12 11.08 -10.01
C ARG A 355 7.15 10.94 -11.20
N ILE A 356 6.39 11.99 -11.52
CA ILE A 356 5.52 12.03 -12.71
C ILE A 356 6.34 11.91 -14.00
N LEU A 357 7.37 12.75 -14.16
CA LEU A 357 8.23 12.78 -15.35
C LEU A 357 8.91 11.43 -15.60
N PHE A 358 9.53 10.86 -14.57
CA PHE A 358 10.19 9.55 -14.67
C PHE A 358 9.19 8.43 -14.98
N SER A 359 8.01 8.42 -14.35
CA SER A 359 6.98 7.40 -14.61
C SER A 359 6.44 7.50 -16.04
N LYS A 360 6.23 8.72 -16.54
CA LYS A 360 5.81 8.96 -17.92
C LYS A 360 6.90 8.55 -18.92
N ALA A 361 8.15 8.92 -18.67
CA ALA A 361 9.29 8.54 -19.52
C ALA A 361 9.46 7.02 -19.61
N TYR A 362 9.29 6.29 -18.49
CA TYR A 362 9.33 4.83 -18.50
C TYR A 362 8.17 4.24 -19.30
N ALA A 363 6.94 4.73 -19.10
CA ALA A 363 5.79 4.27 -19.86
C ALA A 363 5.97 4.48 -21.38
N ASP A 364 6.52 5.63 -21.77
CA ASP A 364 6.81 5.96 -23.17
C ASP A 364 7.94 5.06 -23.73
N ALA A 365 8.99 4.79 -22.94
CA ALA A 365 10.05 3.84 -23.32
C ALA A 365 9.53 2.41 -23.52
N VAL A 366 8.61 1.94 -22.66
CA VAL A 366 7.98 0.63 -22.78
C VAL A 366 7.14 0.54 -24.05
N LYS A 367 6.36 1.57 -24.37
CA LYS A 367 5.57 1.62 -25.61
C LYS A 367 6.46 1.55 -26.86
N GLU A 368 7.57 2.27 -26.85
CA GLU A 368 8.53 2.34 -27.96
C GLU A 368 9.27 1.01 -28.15
N CYS A 369 9.72 0.38 -27.07
CA CYS A 369 10.44 -0.90 -27.12
C CYS A 369 9.54 -2.11 -27.41
N PHE A 370 8.24 -2.04 -27.06
CA PHE A 370 7.31 -3.16 -27.17
C PHE A 370 6.00 -2.80 -27.92
N PRO A 371 6.06 -2.27 -29.16
CA PRO A 371 4.90 -1.69 -29.85
C PRO A 371 3.79 -2.71 -30.20
N SER A 372 4.14 -4.00 -30.31
CA SER A 372 3.24 -5.06 -30.76
C SER A 372 2.70 -5.95 -29.63
N SER A 373 3.08 -5.70 -28.37
CA SER A 373 2.71 -6.55 -27.23
C SER A 373 1.65 -5.88 -26.35
N PRO A 374 0.73 -6.64 -25.73
CA PRO A 374 -0.09 -6.12 -24.64
C PRO A 374 0.81 -5.57 -23.53
N LEU A 375 0.71 -4.27 -23.28
CA LEU A 375 1.59 -3.59 -22.33
C LEU A 375 1.14 -3.85 -20.90
N THR A 376 2.04 -4.46 -20.12
CA THR A 376 1.85 -4.72 -18.70
C THR A 376 2.60 -3.70 -17.83
N TYR A 377 3.51 -2.91 -18.41
CA TYR A 377 4.42 -2.02 -17.67
C TYR A 377 5.29 -2.75 -16.62
N LEU A 378 5.43 -4.07 -16.76
CA LEU A 378 6.37 -4.95 -16.05
C LEU A 378 7.56 -5.32 -16.94
N GLN A 379 7.60 -4.78 -18.16
CA GLN A 379 8.67 -4.96 -19.12
C GLN A 379 9.95 -4.28 -18.62
N LYS A 380 11.10 -4.93 -18.79
CA LYS A 380 12.40 -4.27 -18.65
C LYS A 380 12.77 -3.63 -19.98
N VAL A 381 13.22 -2.37 -19.94
CA VAL A 381 13.69 -1.63 -21.12
C VAL A 381 15.18 -1.35 -20.98
N PRO A 382 15.93 -1.22 -22.09
CA PRO A 382 17.31 -0.76 -22.02
C PRO A 382 17.38 0.61 -21.32
N LEU A 383 18.34 0.78 -20.39
CA LEU A 383 18.57 2.02 -19.66
C LEU A 383 18.76 3.19 -20.62
N LYS A 384 19.49 2.96 -21.72
CA LYS A 384 19.67 3.93 -22.80
C LYS A 384 18.35 4.37 -23.42
N SER A 385 17.45 3.43 -23.74
CA SER A 385 16.13 3.75 -24.29
C SER A 385 15.30 4.55 -23.29
N PHE A 386 15.35 4.20 -22.01
CA PHE A 386 14.68 4.98 -20.95
C PHE A 386 15.20 6.43 -20.88
N LEU A 387 16.52 6.64 -20.88
CA LEU A 387 17.12 7.98 -20.86
C LEU A 387 16.74 8.79 -22.12
N LYS A 388 16.66 8.14 -23.29
CA LYS A 388 16.17 8.76 -24.55
C LYS A 388 14.68 9.12 -24.51
N SER A 389 13.87 8.38 -23.77
CA SER A 389 12.45 8.74 -23.55
C SER A 389 12.29 9.82 -22.47
N LEU A 390 13.27 9.99 -21.58
CA LEU A 390 13.28 11.01 -20.54
C LEU A 390 13.66 12.40 -21.08
N LEU A 391 14.69 12.47 -21.92
CA LEU A 391 15.34 13.74 -22.32
C LEU A 391 14.94 14.17 -23.74
N CYS A 392 14.66 15.46 -23.92
CA CYS A 392 14.28 16.03 -25.22
C CYS A 392 15.44 16.03 -26.21
N GLU A 393 16.64 16.39 -25.73
CA GLU A 393 17.87 16.44 -26.51
C GLU A 393 18.80 15.30 -26.13
N GLU A 394 19.55 14.78 -27.12
CA GLU A 394 20.64 13.85 -26.84
C GLU A 394 21.77 14.57 -26.10
N ILE A 395 22.29 13.93 -25.06
CA ILE A 395 23.42 14.48 -24.29
C ILE A 395 24.73 13.99 -24.92
N ASP A 396 25.54 14.93 -25.39
CA ASP A 396 26.90 14.65 -25.87
C ASP A 396 27.73 13.90 -24.81
N GLY A 397 28.33 12.77 -25.20
CA GLY A 397 29.18 11.97 -24.32
C GLY A 397 28.44 10.96 -23.43
N LEU A 398 27.11 10.88 -23.49
CA LEU A 398 26.32 9.97 -22.64
C LEU A 398 26.59 8.50 -22.98
N ASP A 399 26.65 8.15 -24.27
CA ASP A 399 26.93 6.79 -24.71
C ASP A 399 28.32 6.32 -24.26
N GLU A 400 29.33 7.19 -24.37
CA GLU A 400 30.67 6.94 -23.88
C GLU A 400 30.72 6.82 -22.36
N LEU A 401 29.91 7.59 -21.62
CA LEU A 401 29.79 7.46 -20.18
C LEU A 401 29.21 6.10 -19.79
N LEU A 402 28.08 5.69 -20.39
CA LEU A 402 27.45 4.40 -20.07
C LEU A 402 28.39 3.21 -20.36
N LYS A 403 29.11 3.24 -21.49
CA LYS A 403 30.13 2.23 -21.85
C LYS A 403 31.28 2.19 -20.84
N ARG A 404 31.83 3.34 -20.47
CA ARG A 404 32.92 3.42 -19.46
C ARG A 404 32.47 2.94 -18.08
N MET A 405 31.21 3.15 -17.74
CA MET A 405 30.59 2.64 -16.52
C MET A 405 30.31 1.13 -16.58
N GLY A 406 30.26 0.53 -17.77
CA GLY A 406 29.87 -0.87 -17.98
C GLY A 406 28.37 -1.12 -17.79
N ILE A 407 27.55 -0.11 -18.11
CA ILE A 407 26.08 -0.13 -17.95
C ILE A 407 25.35 0.25 -19.24
N ASP A 408 26.03 0.21 -20.39
CA ASP A 408 25.46 0.47 -21.71
C ASP A 408 24.39 -0.56 -22.12
N GLU A 409 24.55 -1.80 -21.68
CA GLU A 409 23.57 -2.89 -21.84
C GLU A 409 22.68 -3.07 -20.58
N ALA A 410 22.67 -2.10 -19.67
CA ALA A 410 21.84 -2.18 -18.48
C ALA A 410 20.35 -2.09 -18.82
N GLU A 411 19.52 -2.72 -17.99
CA GLU A 411 18.06 -2.72 -18.11
C GLU A 411 17.39 -2.14 -16.86
N ILE A 412 16.31 -1.41 -17.07
CA ILE A 412 15.54 -0.73 -16.04
C ILE A 412 14.06 -1.11 -16.16
N GLY A 413 13.37 -1.20 -15.02
CA GLY A 413 11.92 -1.31 -15.05
C GLY A 413 11.29 -1.08 -13.69
N PHE A 414 10.40 -0.09 -13.63
CA PHE A 414 9.64 0.29 -12.45
C PHE A 414 8.25 0.78 -12.86
N ASN A 415 7.21 0.46 -12.11
CA ASN A 415 5.83 0.89 -12.41
C ASN A 415 5.20 1.72 -11.28
N HIS A 416 5.89 1.84 -10.15
CA HIS A 416 5.48 2.71 -9.05
C HIS A 416 6.65 3.22 -8.22
N TRP A 417 6.34 4.19 -7.38
CA TRP A 417 7.18 4.72 -6.33
C TRP A 417 6.76 4.15 -4.98
N THR A 418 7.71 3.93 -4.08
CA THR A 418 7.46 3.55 -2.68
C THR A 418 8.23 4.48 -1.76
N SER A 419 7.55 4.99 -0.74
CA SER A 419 8.17 5.77 0.33
C SER A 419 8.96 4.85 1.27
N LEU A 420 10.25 5.12 1.44
CA LEU A 420 11.03 4.53 2.52
C LEU A 420 10.67 5.28 3.82
N LEU A 421 9.93 4.62 4.71
CA LEU A 421 9.61 5.19 6.00
C LEU A 421 10.85 5.14 6.91
N ALA A 422 11.15 6.23 7.61
CA ALA A 422 12.18 6.28 8.65
C ALA A 422 11.69 5.58 9.94
N THR A 423 11.29 4.31 9.87
CA THR A 423 10.62 3.61 10.99
C THR A 423 11.57 2.96 12.00
N ASN A 424 12.77 3.50 12.20
CA ASN A 424 13.63 2.93 13.24
C ASN A 424 14.36 4.03 14.03
N GLN A 425 13.73 4.46 15.14
CA GLN A 425 14.31 5.39 16.13
C GLN A 425 15.71 4.95 16.59
N ASP A 426 15.99 3.64 16.64
CA ASP A 426 17.30 3.12 17.05
C ASP A 426 18.38 3.28 15.97
N TYR A 427 18.01 3.32 14.68
CA TYR A 427 18.92 3.66 13.59
C TYR A 427 19.21 5.17 13.49
N VAL A 428 18.20 6.00 13.77
CA VAL A 428 18.37 7.46 13.85
C VAL A 428 19.26 7.84 15.04
N LYS A 429 19.14 7.14 16.18
CA LYS A 429 19.96 7.37 17.39
C LYS A 429 21.41 6.89 17.28
N SER A 430 21.69 5.88 16.45
CA SER A 430 23.05 5.33 16.27
C SER A 430 23.89 6.08 15.22
N GLY A 431 23.36 7.15 14.61
CA GLY A 431 24.11 8.04 13.72
C GLY A 431 24.50 7.40 12.37
N GLY A 432 23.99 6.22 12.04
CA GLY A 432 24.27 5.54 10.78
C GLY A 432 23.14 5.73 9.78
N MET A 433 23.22 6.74 8.92
CA MET A 433 22.34 6.84 7.76
C MET A 433 22.69 5.71 6.75
N LYS A 434 21.97 4.58 6.83
CA LYS A 434 22.18 3.37 6.02
C LYS A 434 20.83 2.78 5.57
N PHE A 435 20.07 3.54 4.78
CA PHE A 435 18.73 3.12 4.32
C PHE A 435 18.76 2.10 3.19
N LEU A 436 19.89 1.99 2.50
CA LEU A 436 19.99 1.21 1.27
C LEU A 436 21.02 0.09 1.47
N SER A 437 20.54 -1.14 1.34
CA SER A 437 21.37 -2.34 1.22
C SER A 437 21.30 -2.87 -0.20
N GLU A 438 22.32 -3.61 -0.64
CA GLU A 438 22.32 -4.29 -1.94
C GLU A 438 21.08 -5.18 -2.11
N ASN A 439 20.70 -5.91 -1.05
CA ASN A 439 19.49 -6.74 -1.03
C ASN A 439 18.21 -5.92 -1.25
N LEU A 440 18.10 -4.74 -0.65
CA LEU A 440 16.94 -3.87 -0.84
C LEU A 440 16.84 -3.38 -2.28
N VAL A 441 17.97 -3.03 -2.91
CA VAL A 441 17.99 -2.59 -4.32
C VAL A 441 17.59 -3.75 -5.25
N ILE A 442 18.11 -4.95 -4.99
CA ILE A 442 17.75 -6.15 -5.74
C ILE A 442 16.24 -6.40 -5.63
N GLU A 443 15.69 -6.43 -4.41
CA GLU A 443 14.27 -6.63 -4.19
C GLU A 443 13.41 -5.53 -4.84
N ALA A 444 13.87 -4.26 -4.81
CA ALA A 444 13.19 -3.16 -5.47
C ALA A 444 13.13 -3.33 -6.99
N TYR A 445 14.24 -3.76 -7.60
CA TYR A 445 14.31 -4.06 -9.03
C TYR A 445 13.30 -5.17 -9.42
N HIS A 446 13.22 -6.24 -8.63
CA HIS A 446 12.29 -7.34 -8.89
C HIS A 446 10.81 -6.94 -8.67
N ARG A 447 10.55 -6.08 -7.68
CA ARG A 447 9.21 -5.50 -7.42
C ARG A 447 8.77 -4.43 -8.40
N HIS A 448 9.65 -3.98 -9.30
CA HIS A 448 9.41 -2.84 -10.18
C HIS A 448 9.07 -1.57 -9.40
N THR A 449 9.75 -1.34 -8.28
CA THR A 449 9.56 -0.12 -7.48
C THR A 449 10.80 0.76 -7.52
N ALA A 450 10.55 2.07 -7.61
CA ALA A 450 11.52 3.12 -7.36
C ALA A 450 11.28 3.71 -5.96
N PHE A 451 12.31 4.24 -5.32
CA PHE A 451 12.19 4.77 -3.96
C PHE A 451 12.08 6.28 -3.93
N LYS A 452 11.15 6.74 -3.09
CA LYS A 452 11.16 8.07 -2.49
C LYS A 452 11.91 7.96 -1.16
N MET A 453 12.98 8.74 -1.01
CA MET A 453 13.76 8.77 0.22
C MET A 453 12.94 9.42 1.36
N PRO A 454 13.28 9.16 2.63
CA PRO A 454 12.61 9.81 3.76
C PRO A 454 12.74 11.34 3.67
N LEU A 455 11.73 12.05 4.17
CA LEU A 455 11.77 13.52 4.28
C LEU A 455 13.02 13.95 5.06
N GLY A 456 13.72 14.99 4.56
CA GLY A 456 14.91 15.53 5.20
C GLY A 456 16.17 14.65 5.03
N PHE A 457 16.09 13.55 4.28
CA PHE A 457 17.25 12.75 3.95
C PHE A 457 18.27 13.60 3.16
N PRO A 458 19.53 13.70 3.61
CA PRO A 458 20.49 14.57 2.96
C PRO A 458 20.87 13.97 1.61
N VAL A 459 21.06 14.84 0.61
CA VAL A 459 21.69 14.53 -0.69
C VAL A 459 20.79 13.87 -1.73
N ILE A 460 20.06 12.79 -1.42
CA ILE A 460 19.28 12.02 -2.40
C ILE A 460 17.80 12.10 -2.08
N ASP A 461 16.98 12.40 -3.09
CA ASP A 461 15.52 12.44 -2.93
C ASP A 461 14.87 11.19 -3.53
N HIS A 462 15.42 10.66 -4.63
CA HIS A 462 14.88 9.47 -5.30
C HIS A 462 15.95 8.49 -5.77
N ILE A 463 15.53 7.22 -5.87
CA ILE A 463 16.36 6.13 -6.35
C ILE A 463 15.58 5.24 -7.31
N ILE A 464 16.20 4.89 -8.44
CA ILE A 464 15.63 3.92 -9.37
C ILE A 464 16.62 2.77 -9.59
N PRO A 465 16.24 1.53 -9.28
CA PRO A 465 17.13 0.39 -9.46
C PRO A 465 17.24 -0.02 -10.94
N PHE A 466 18.43 -0.47 -11.35
CA PHE A 466 18.66 -1.08 -12.66
C PHE A 466 19.54 -2.33 -12.52
N LYS A 467 19.53 -3.19 -13.54
CA LYS A 467 20.37 -4.39 -13.61
C LYS A 467 21.35 -4.26 -14.78
N TYR A 468 22.59 -4.70 -14.58
CA TYR A 468 23.62 -4.80 -15.60
C TYR A 468 24.29 -6.19 -15.53
N ASN A 469 25.16 -6.51 -16.49
CA ASN A 469 25.69 -7.87 -16.67
C ASN A 469 26.33 -8.49 -15.41
N ALA A 470 26.98 -7.67 -14.58
CA ALA A 470 27.70 -8.13 -13.40
C ALA A 470 26.97 -7.84 -12.07
N GLY A 471 25.75 -7.29 -12.09
CA GLY A 471 24.99 -7.05 -10.87
C GLY A 471 23.88 -6.01 -10.99
N TYR A 472 23.64 -5.30 -9.89
CA TYR A 472 22.59 -4.30 -9.77
C TYR A 472 23.19 -2.94 -9.43
N GLY A 473 22.57 -1.88 -9.96
CA GLY A 473 22.99 -0.50 -9.79
C GLY A 473 21.81 0.40 -9.49
N ILE A 474 22.08 1.67 -9.25
CA ILE A 474 21.04 2.66 -9.02
C ILE A 474 21.22 3.93 -9.84
N ILE A 475 20.11 4.53 -10.23
CA ILE A 475 20.04 5.94 -10.56
C ILE A 475 19.79 6.70 -9.26
N SER A 476 20.74 7.55 -8.86
CA SER A 476 20.60 8.44 -7.70
C SER A 476 20.16 9.82 -8.17
N ILE A 477 19.07 10.34 -7.62
CA ILE A 477 18.43 11.57 -8.11
C ILE A 477 18.33 12.59 -6.97
N GLN A 478 18.82 13.79 -7.24
CA GLN A 478 18.65 14.96 -6.38
C GLN A 478 17.86 16.04 -7.11
N ASN A 479 16.85 16.56 -6.43
CA ASN A 479 15.92 17.57 -6.90
C ASN A 479 16.22 18.88 -6.16
N LYS A 480 16.47 19.95 -6.90
CA LYS A 480 16.55 21.30 -6.31
C LYS A 480 15.37 22.12 -6.75
N ASN A 481 14.65 22.63 -5.74
CA ASN A 481 13.47 23.46 -5.91
C ASN A 481 13.68 24.81 -5.23
N ALA A 482 13.65 25.89 -6.02
CA ALA A 482 13.42 27.30 -5.63
C ALA A 482 14.35 27.98 -4.59
N LYS A 483 15.24 27.26 -3.89
CA LYS A 483 16.28 27.90 -3.07
C LYS A 483 17.49 28.22 -3.94
N LYS A 484 18.15 29.35 -3.70
CA LYS A 484 19.38 29.83 -4.37
C LYS A 484 20.59 28.92 -4.10
N THR A 485 20.47 27.62 -4.35
CA THR A 485 21.59 26.69 -4.26
C THR A 485 22.23 26.59 -5.64
N THR A 486 23.40 27.21 -5.77
CA THR A 486 24.25 27.05 -6.95
C THR A 486 24.79 25.63 -6.99
N PHE A 487 24.53 24.91 -8.08
CA PHE A 487 25.17 23.63 -8.39
C PHE A 487 26.69 23.71 -8.14
N GLY A 488 27.25 22.72 -7.44
CA GLY A 488 28.66 22.67 -7.11
C GLY A 488 29.27 21.26 -7.15
N ALA A 489 30.60 21.20 -7.09
CA ALA A 489 31.36 19.94 -7.12
C ALA A 489 31.02 18.96 -5.97
N LYS A 490 30.48 19.47 -4.86
CA LYS A 490 30.00 18.65 -3.74
C LYS A 490 28.75 17.85 -4.10
N ASP A 491 27.85 18.42 -4.92
CA ASP A 491 26.61 17.75 -5.34
C ASP A 491 26.93 16.53 -6.19
N ILE A 492 27.89 16.65 -7.12
CA ILE A 492 28.43 15.54 -7.93
C ILE A 492 28.92 14.40 -7.03
N SER A 493 29.83 14.72 -6.11
CA SER A 493 30.45 13.72 -5.22
C SER A 493 29.39 13.00 -4.38
N SER A 494 28.39 13.75 -3.92
CA SER A 494 27.34 13.25 -3.05
C SER A 494 26.35 12.35 -3.79
N LEU A 495 26.12 12.57 -5.09
CA LEU A 495 25.23 11.75 -5.93
C LEU A 495 25.88 10.44 -6.41
N ILE A 496 27.17 10.45 -6.72
CA ILE A 496 27.89 9.27 -7.23
C ILE A 496 28.49 8.40 -6.12
N GLN A 497 28.69 8.99 -4.93
CA GLN A 497 29.16 8.30 -3.72
C GLN A 497 28.34 8.75 -2.51
N PRO A 498 27.06 8.36 -2.42
CA PRO A 498 26.22 8.69 -1.28
C PRO A 498 26.55 7.78 -0.10
N LEU A 499 27.75 7.96 0.46
CA LEU A 499 28.28 7.20 1.61
C LEU A 499 27.36 7.28 2.83
N ASN A 500 26.58 8.36 2.93
CA ASN A 500 25.59 8.56 3.99
C ASN A 500 24.23 7.91 3.66
N SER A 501 24.07 7.18 2.57
CA SER A 501 22.81 6.50 2.22
C SER A 501 22.94 4.98 2.26
N PHE A 502 24.16 4.49 2.09
CA PHE A 502 24.48 3.08 1.96
C PHE A 502 25.16 2.51 3.21
N GLY A 503 24.91 1.21 3.44
CA GLY A 503 25.57 0.42 4.46
C GLY A 503 27.05 0.14 4.22
N GLU A 504 27.52 -1.07 4.55
CA GLU A 504 28.82 -1.56 4.04
C GLU A 504 28.74 -1.66 2.51
N TRP A 505 29.63 -0.96 1.81
CA TRP A 505 29.55 -0.73 0.38
C TRP A 505 30.65 -1.44 -0.39
N LYS A 506 30.32 -2.09 -1.51
CA LYS A 506 31.31 -2.67 -2.43
C LYS A 506 31.90 -1.59 -3.32
N LYS A 507 33.22 -1.60 -3.48
CA LYS A 507 34.00 -0.61 -4.24
C LYS A 507 33.57 -0.47 -5.71
N ASP A 508 32.89 -1.46 -6.29
CA ASP A 508 32.56 -1.54 -7.73
C ASP A 508 31.07 -1.34 -8.06
N TYR A 509 30.23 -0.97 -7.09
CA TYR A 509 28.80 -0.79 -7.31
C TYR A 509 28.51 0.42 -8.23
N LYS A 510 27.61 0.25 -9.20
CA LYS A 510 27.35 1.25 -10.24
C LYS A 510 26.25 2.23 -9.83
N ILE A 511 26.59 3.52 -9.82
CA ILE A 511 25.66 4.62 -9.53
C ILE A 511 25.69 5.61 -10.69
N LEU A 512 24.53 5.88 -11.29
CA LEU A 512 24.33 6.98 -12.25
C LEU A 512 23.65 8.15 -11.53
N GLY A 513 24.36 9.27 -11.36
CA GLY A 513 23.80 10.47 -10.73
C GLY A 513 22.99 11.32 -11.70
N ILE A 514 21.80 11.77 -11.28
CA ILE A 514 20.98 12.77 -11.96
C ILE A 514 20.70 13.92 -10.99
N TYR A 515 21.05 15.14 -11.40
CA TYR A 515 20.72 16.36 -10.69
C TYR A 515 19.71 17.15 -11.50
N ILE A 516 18.60 17.54 -10.86
CA ILE A 516 17.49 18.23 -11.51
C ILE A 516 17.29 19.58 -10.85
N ASP A 517 17.38 20.64 -11.65
CA ASP A 517 17.01 22.01 -11.28
C ASP A 517 15.84 22.46 -12.15
N LEU A 518 14.63 22.46 -11.60
CA LEU A 518 13.44 22.86 -12.35
C LEU A 518 13.35 24.39 -12.56
N GLY A 519 14.30 25.19 -12.05
CA GLY A 519 14.47 26.60 -12.43
C GLY A 519 13.32 27.50 -12.01
N LEU A 520 12.96 27.50 -10.72
CA LEU A 520 11.73 28.14 -10.18
C LEU A 520 11.86 29.66 -9.88
N ASP A 521 12.92 30.36 -10.30
CA ASP A 521 13.07 31.80 -10.05
C ASP A 521 12.39 32.62 -11.17
N ARG A 522 11.33 33.37 -10.82
CA ARG A 522 10.48 34.15 -11.76
C ARG A 522 11.23 35.25 -12.51
N VAL A 523 12.49 35.53 -12.15
CA VAL A 523 13.24 36.69 -12.66
C VAL A 523 14.14 36.33 -13.84
N LYS A 524 14.48 35.04 -14.04
CA LYS A 524 15.23 34.57 -15.21
C LYS A 524 14.71 33.18 -15.59
N ALA A 525 14.08 33.07 -16.77
CA ALA A 525 13.80 31.77 -17.36
C ALA A 525 15.13 31.02 -17.47
N VAL A 526 15.26 29.89 -16.77
CA VAL A 526 16.39 28.99 -16.98
C VAL A 526 16.14 28.32 -18.33
N GLU A 527 17.06 28.51 -19.28
CA GLU A 527 16.96 27.85 -20.58
C GLU A 527 16.95 26.33 -20.36
N PRO A 528 15.97 25.60 -20.93
CA PRO A 528 15.95 24.15 -20.86
C PRO A 528 17.25 23.58 -21.40
N LYS A 529 17.97 22.79 -20.58
CA LYS A 529 19.21 22.13 -20.98
C LYS A 529 19.44 20.84 -20.23
N ALA A 530 19.94 19.82 -20.92
CA ALA A 530 20.48 18.61 -20.29
C ALA A 530 21.94 18.42 -20.71
N GLU A 531 22.86 18.20 -19.76
CA GLU A 531 24.29 18.05 -20.06
C GLU A 531 25.02 17.15 -19.05
N LEU A 532 26.18 16.61 -19.43
CA LEU A 532 27.07 15.96 -18.48
C LEU A 532 27.90 16.99 -17.71
N LYS A 533 27.92 16.89 -16.38
CA LYS A 533 28.78 17.70 -15.51
C LYS A 533 29.82 16.83 -14.84
N SER A 534 31.08 17.26 -14.90
CA SER A 534 32.20 16.63 -14.20
C SER A 534 32.65 17.42 -12.98
N ARG A 535 33.27 16.74 -12.01
CA ARG A 535 33.96 17.39 -10.89
C ARG A 535 35.15 18.22 -11.40
N ASN A 536 35.03 19.54 -11.39
CA ASN A 536 36.20 20.41 -11.60
C ASN A 536 37.07 20.37 -10.32
N VAL A 537 38.16 19.60 -10.34
CA VAL A 537 39.20 19.71 -9.31
C VAL A 537 39.93 21.04 -9.54
N PRO A 538 39.97 21.98 -8.57
CA PRO A 538 40.81 23.15 -8.69
C PRO A 538 42.26 22.67 -8.76
N GLN A 539 42.98 22.96 -9.84
CA GLN A 539 44.44 22.87 -9.84
C GLN A 539 44.95 23.90 -8.82
N THR A 540 45.25 23.46 -7.60
CA THR A 540 46.03 24.27 -6.68
C THR A 540 47.39 24.48 -7.33
N ARG A 541 47.65 25.72 -7.78
CA ARG A 541 48.98 26.18 -8.16
C ARG A 541 49.88 26.21 -6.93
N SER A 542 50.36 25.04 -6.52
CA SER A 542 51.56 24.88 -5.71
C SER A 542 52.48 23.97 -6.50
N LYS A 543 53.29 24.57 -7.38
CA LYS A 543 54.44 23.89 -7.97
C LYS A 543 55.48 23.72 -6.86
N ASN A 544 55.38 22.66 -6.08
CA ASN A 544 56.59 22.06 -5.51
C ASN A 544 57.18 21.15 -6.58
N LYS A 545 58.20 21.66 -7.27
CA LYS A 545 59.16 20.84 -8.01
C LYS A 545 59.80 19.90 -6.99
N ASN A 546 59.41 18.63 -7.04
CA ASN A 546 60.15 17.43 -6.61
C ASN A 546 59.13 16.36 -6.22
N ASN A 547 58.57 15.71 -7.25
CA ASN A 547 58.02 14.35 -7.27
C ASN A 547 57.49 14.16 -8.68
N GLU A 548 58.41 13.85 -9.61
CA GLU A 548 58.06 13.07 -10.78
C GLU A 548 57.57 11.70 -10.27
N ASP A 549 56.54 11.15 -10.91
CA ASP A 549 55.83 9.91 -10.57
C ASP A 549 54.68 10.01 -9.54
N LYS A 550 53.63 10.71 -9.95
CA LYS A 550 52.23 10.23 -9.84
C LYS A 550 51.37 11.06 -10.78
N LYS A 551 50.99 10.48 -11.93
CA LYS A 551 49.82 10.95 -12.67
C LYS A 551 48.65 10.82 -11.69
N ASP A 552 48.08 11.94 -11.26
CA ASP A 552 46.76 11.94 -10.66
C ASP A 552 45.78 11.39 -11.72
N GLU A 553 45.47 10.09 -11.64
CA GLU A 553 44.36 9.49 -12.38
C GLU A 553 43.11 10.31 -12.03
N LYS A 554 42.54 11.02 -13.01
CA LYS A 554 41.17 11.48 -12.91
C LYS A 554 40.34 10.24 -12.55
N ASN A 555 39.72 10.20 -11.38
CA ASN A 555 38.78 9.12 -11.07
C ASN A 555 37.70 9.10 -12.16
N ASP A 556 37.65 8.00 -12.92
CA ASP A 556 36.93 7.88 -14.20
C ASP A 556 35.39 7.89 -14.09
N TYR A 557 34.83 8.10 -12.88
CA TYR A 557 33.40 8.00 -12.56
C TYR A 557 32.78 9.32 -12.05
N ASP A 558 33.50 10.45 -12.14
CA ASP A 558 33.09 11.74 -11.57
C ASP A 558 32.16 12.56 -12.51
N GLN A 559 31.24 11.92 -13.22
CA GLN A 559 30.25 12.59 -14.09
C GLN A 559 28.81 12.28 -13.68
N ILE A 560 27.94 13.29 -13.76
CA ILE A 560 26.48 13.16 -13.56
C ILE A 560 25.71 13.79 -14.71
N ILE A 561 24.45 13.40 -14.86
CA ILE A 561 23.48 14.07 -15.74
C ILE A 561 22.91 15.28 -15.00
N HIS A 562 23.04 16.47 -15.58
CA HIS A 562 22.49 17.71 -15.05
C HIS A 562 21.34 18.17 -15.96
N ILE A 563 20.13 18.26 -15.42
CA ILE A 563 18.92 18.64 -16.15
C ILE A 563 18.39 19.96 -15.58
N GLN A 564 18.18 20.94 -16.44
CA GLN A 564 17.70 22.27 -16.09
C GLN A 564 16.41 22.59 -16.82
N GLY A 565 15.37 22.97 -16.06
CA GLY A 565 14.08 23.38 -16.61
C GLY A 565 13.18 22.21 -17.03
N VAL A 566 11.86 22.39 -16.87
CA VAL A 566 10.86 21.36 -17.21
C VAL A 566 10.82 21.04 -18.71
N GLY A 567 11.23 21.99 -19.57
CA GLY A 567 11.27 21.81 -21.02
C GLY A 567 12.36 20.84 -21.52
N SER A 568 13.29 20.42 -20.66
CA SER A 568 14.33 19.44 -21.03
C SER A 568 13.82 18.01 -21.08
N PHE A 569 12.62 17.77 -20.58
CA PHE A 569 12.02 16.44 -20.57
C PHE A 569 11.20 16.21 -21.84
N LYS A 570 11.45 15.12 -22.55
CA LYS A 570 10.78 14.79 -23.83
C LYS A 570 9.26 14.65 -23.68
N CYS A 571 8.82 14.22 -22.51
CA CYS A 571 7.43 13.98 -22.20
C CYS A 571 6.63 15.27 -21.87
N CYS A 572 7.25 16.44 -21.92
CA CYS A 572 6.66 17.73 -21.59
C CYS A 572 6.27 18.52 -22.85
N ASP A 573 5.08 18.23 -23.39
CA ASP A 573 4.43 19.16 -24.34
C ASP A 573 3.90 20.41 -23.61
N ASP A 574 3.35 21.37 -24.35
CA ASP A 574 2.82 22.62 -23.80
C ASP A 574 1.72 22.41 -22.74
N GLU A 575 0.89 21.38 -22.90
CA GLU A 575 -0.25 21.10 -22.02
C GLU A 575 0.21 20.49 -20.69
N ILE A 576 1.09 19.48 -20.77
CA ILE A 576 1.71 18.81 -19.62
C ILE A 576 2.59 19.81 -18.87
N SER A 577 3.43 20.57 -19.57
CA SER A 577 4.31 21.59 -18.97
C SER A 577 3.52 22.63 -18.18
N LYS A 578 2.39 23.09 -18.72
CA LYS A 578 1.50 24.04 -18.04
C LYS A 578 0.89 23.45 -16.77
N ARG A 579 0.48 22.18 -16.79
CA ARG A 579 -0.08 21.50 -15.60
C ARG A 579 0.97 21.22 -14.54
N LEU A 580 2.15 20.73 -14.92
CA LEU A 580 3.27 20.53 -14.01
C LEU A 580 3.70 21.85 -13.35
N SER A 581 3.74 22.94 -14.14
CA SER A 581 3.98 24.28 -13.60
C SER A 581 2.93 24.68 -12.56
N LYS A 582 1.63 24.44 -12.85
CA LYS A 582 0.59 24.67 -11.84
C LYS A 582 0.81 23.83 -10.59
N ILE A 583 1.18 22.55 -10.69
CA ILE A 583 1.45 21.70 -9.52
C ILE A 583 2.57 22.30 -8.66
N LEU A 584 3.66 22.74 -9.30
CA LEU A 584 4.80 23.37 -8.61
C LEU A 584 4.37 24.63 -7.85
N PHE A 585 3.52 25.47 -8.44
CA PHE A 585 3.21 26.82 -7.92
C PHE A 585 1.84 26.98 -7.24
N THR A 586 0.96 25.97 -7.25
CA THR A 586 -0.37 26.06 -6.63
C THR A 586 -0.21 26.30 -5.14
N ARG A 587 -0.71 27.42 -4.60
CA ARG A 587 -0.60 27.65 -3.15
C ARG A 587 -1.41 26.58 -2.41
N PRO A 588 -0.86 25.93 -1.37
CA PRO A 588 -1.68 25.07 -0.53
C PRO A 588 -2.80 25.92 0.06
N TRP A 589 -3.94 25.30 0.33
CA TRP A 589 -5.01 25.98 1.06
C TRP A 589 -4.44 26.41 2.44
N PRO A 590 -4.37 27.71 2.76
CA PRO A 590 -3.56 28.24 3.88
C PRO A 590 -4.15 27.97 5.28
N LEU A 591 -5.16 27.11 5.37
CA LEU A 591 -5.92 26.84 6.60
C LEU A 591 -5.89 25.37 7.00
N ASP A 592 -5.08 24.53 6.35
CA ASP A 592 -5.05 23.11 6.72
C ASP A 592 -4.14 22.85 7.94
N THR A 593 -4.70 23.12 9.11
CA THR A 593 -4.14 22.72 10.42
C THR A 593 -3.90 21.20 10.55
N GLN A 594 -4.37 20.39 9.60
CA GLN A 594 -4.15 18.95 9.58
C GLN A 594 -2.74 18.57 9.11
N TRP A 595 -2.13 19.38 8.24
CA TRP A 595 -0.74 19.19 7.80
C TRP A 595 0.24 20.16 8.48
N SER A 596 -0.25 21.23 9.12
CA SER A 596 0.63 22.23 9.78
C SER A 596 1.35 21.73 11.04
N LYS A 597 1.08 20.51 11.50
CA LYS A 597 1.84 19.83 12.57
C LYS A 597 3.01 18.98 12.04
N PHE A 598 3.16 18.92 10.72
CA PHE A 598 4.16 18.13 10.00
C PHE A 598 5.18 19.06 9.34
N ASP A 599 5.70 20.04 10.10
CA ASP A 599 6.76 20.98 9.67
C ASP A 599 8.14 20.28 9.68
N GLU A 600 9.01 20.61 8.70
CA GLU A 600 10.44 20.27 8.61
C GLU A 600 11.22 20.50 9.92
N LYS A 601 10.73 21.37 10.82
CA LYS A 601 11.37 21.67 12.11
C LYS A 601 10.91 20.81 13.29
N THR A 602 9.82 20.06 13.16
CA THR A 602 9.19 19.29 14.24
C THR A 602 8.95 17.84 13.83
N ASP A 603 10.01 17.18 13.32
CA ASP A 603 10.02 15.77 12.91
C ASP A 603 9.48 14.80 13.99
N LEU A 604 9.62 15.18 15.27
CA LEU A 604 9.08 14.43 16.41
C LEU A 604 7.54 14.46 16.48
N GLU A 605 6.88 15.53 16.02
CA GLU A 605 5.42 15.64 16.04
C GLU A 605 4.76 14.75 14.97
N ARG A 606 5.42 14.52 13.84
CA ARG A 606 4.98 13.56 12.81
C ARG A 606 5.01 12.14 13.33
N GLU A 607 6.09 11.76 14.01
CA GLU A 607 6.23 10.44 14.63
C GLU A 607 5.20 10.23 15.74
N ASP A 608 5.00 11.22 16.62
CA ASP A 608 4.01 11.15 17.69
C ASP A 608 2.57 11.16 17.15
N ALA A 609 2.28 11.91 16.09
CA ALA A 609 1.02 11.85 15.37
C ALA A 609 0.80 10.46 14.77
N ILE A 610 1.76 9.90 14.01
CA ILE A 610 1.69 8.53 13.47
C ILE A 610 1.51 7.50 14.58
N LYS A 611 2.22 7.64 15.72
CA LYS A 611 2.00 6.81 16.92
C LYS A 611 0.57 6.92 17.47
N THR A 612 -0.10 8.08 17.33
CA THR A 612 -1.53 8.21 17.68
C THR A 612 -2.48 7.50 16.70
N PHE A 613 -2.02 7.19 15.49
CA PHE A 613 -2.74 6.41 14.48
C PHE A 613 -2.43 4.92 14.54
N LEU A 614 -1.25 4.54 15.04
CA LEU A 614 -0.91 3.16 15.28
C LEU A 614 -1.82 2.64 16.40
N PRO A 615 -2.55 1.52 16.20
CA PRO A 615 -3.12 0.79 17.32
C PRO A 615 -1.99 0.60 18.33
N LEU A 616 -2.25 0.78 19.63
CA LEU A 616 -1.30 0.42 20.68
C LEU A 616 -0.67 -0.93 20.30
N VAL A 617 0.54 -0.87 19.72
CA VAL A 617 1.36 -2.05 19.52
C VAL A 617 1.67 -2.40 20.96
N PHE A 618 0.88 -3.34 21.51
CA PHE A 618 1.32 -4.04 22.71
C PHE A 618 2.77 -4.37 22.42
N LYS A 619 3.69 -3.90 23.26
CA LYS A 619 5.11 -4.24 23.20
C LYS A 619 5.18 -5.77 23.14
N GLN A 620 5.16 -6.33 21.94
CA GLN A 620 5.29 -7.75 21.73
C GLN A 620 6.76 -7.99 22.00
N LYS A 621 7.06 -8.52 23.19
CA LYS A 621 8.43 -8.90 23.57
C LYS A 621 9.02 -9.95 22.61
N GLN A 622 8.19 -10.56 21.75
CA GLN A 622 8.57 -11.52 20.72
C GLN A 622 7.70 -11.34 19.48
N SER A 623 8.36 -11.32 18.32
CA SER A 623 7.74 -11.45 16.99
C SER A 623 6.87 -12.70 16.92
N LEU A 624 5.62 -12.57 16.44
CA LEU A 624 4.76 -13.72 16.15
C LEU A 624 5.22 -14.52 14.92
N VAL A 625 6.12 -13.96 14.09
CA VAL A 625 6.66 -14.63 12.90
C VAL A 625 7.47 -15.87 13.29
N ASP A 626 8.19 -15.84 14.42
CA ASP A 626 9.05 -16.94 14.83
C ASP A 626 8.28 -18.14 15.43
N LYS A 627 6.98 -17.99 15.71
CA LYS A 627 6.12 -19.06 16.26
C LYS A 627 5.22 -19.72 15.23
N TRP A 628 5.10 -19.15 14.04
CA TRP A 628 4.37 -19.78 12.94
C TRP A 628 5.36 -20.63 12.16
N GLN A 629 5.68 -21.81 12.69
CA GLN A 629 6.14 -22.91 11.83
C GLN A 629 4.96 -23.29 10.94
N LEU A 630 4.85 -22.60 9.81
CA LEU A 630 4.02 -23.03 8.68
C LEU A 630 4.68 -24.31 8.15
N ILE A 631 4.00 -25.44 8.32
CA ILE A 631 4.29 -26.70 7.64
C ILE A 631 3.77 -26.60 6.21
#